data_AF-D3BBF2-F1
#
_entry.id   AF-D3BBF2-F1
#
_cell.length_a   1.000
_cell.length_b   1.000
_cell.length_c   1.000
_cell.angle_alpha   90.00
_cell.angle_beta   90.00
_cell.angle_gamma   90.00
#
_symmetry.space_group_name_H-M   'P 1'
#
loop_
_entity.id
_entity.type
_entity.pdbx_description
1 polymer ?
#
loop_
_entity_poly.entity_id
_entity_poly.type
_entity_poly.pdbx_seq_one_letter_code
_entity_poly.pdbx_strand_id
1 'polypeptide(L)'
;MYSLDPFIMARSPIVIKPSNNSRQPKKRTYRRLQDFIRNLARSVSESESEEDGGDDNKKVIRISMSSKELLTTLIRDLINKVIGLCQSRMLELNAKTLKLVELKSVLKKVIIGKKLSSDAFEKGEYNLTADRTTLIVRHCFIRHQLEASGQLGKTISRDISRYLAGVIETILKRLIILASSKSIQSKSSTNITLKSTI
;
A
#
# COMPACT_ATOMS: atom_id res chain seq x y z
N MET A 1 57.73 23.27 35.47
CA MET A 1 57.57 23.87 34.13
C MET A 1 58.30 23.00 33.13
N TYR A 2 57.58 22.18 32.37
CA TYR A 2 58.06 21.60 31.10
C TYR A 2 56.89 21.54 30.13
N SER A 3 57.19 21.96 28.92
CA SER A 3 56.32 22.42 27.84
C SER A 3 55.51 21.31 27.17
N LEU A 4 54.24 21.58 26.91
CA LEU A 4 53.43 20.84 25.94
C LEU A 4 53.96 21.10 24.52
N ASP A 5 54.12 20.02 23.75
CA ASP A 5 54.55 19.99 22.36
C ASP A 5 53.64 20.83 21.44
N PRO A 6 54.19 21.60 20.47
CA PRO A 6 53.43 22.49 19.59
C PRO A 6 52.93 21.80 18.30
N PHE A 7 52.50 20.54 18.38
CA PHE A 7 51.99 19.79 17.21
C PHE A 7 50.46 19.66 17.14
N ILE A 8 49.73 20.43 17.94
CA ILE A 8 48.28 20.65 17.73
C ILE A 8 48.07 22.06 17.19
N MET A 9 48.66 22.34 16.02
CA MET A 9 48.32 23.53 15.23
C MET A 9 47.70 23.11 13.90
N ALA A 10 46.46 23.57 13.72
CA ALA A 10 45.73 23.71 12.47
C ALA A 10 45.40 22.42 11.69
N ARG A 11 44.25 21.82 12.02
CA ARG A 11 43.33 21.33 10.98
C ARG A 11 41.97 21.95 11.26
N SER A 12 41.49 22.71 10.28
CA SER A 12 40.23 23.46 10.27
C SER A 12 39.11 22.69 10.98
N PRO A 13 38.21 23.36 11.73
CA PRO A 13 37.01 22.69 12.22
C PRO A 13 36.33 22.08 11.00
N ILE A 14 36.19 20.75 11.00
CA ILE A 14 35.30 20.07 10.08
C ILE A 14 33.94 20.66 10.40
N VAL A 15 33.50 21.61 9.58
CA VAL A 15 32.11 22.03 9.53
C VAL A 15 31.38 20.79 9.04
N ILE A 16 30.93 19.96 9.99
CA ILE A 16 29.88 19.00 9.74
C ILE A 16 28.67 19.87 9.40
N LYS A 17 28.53 20.23 8.12
CA LYS A 17 27.22 20.63 7.61
C LYS A 17 26.31 19.46 7.97
N PRO A 18 25.23 19.66 8.74
CA PRO A 18 24.26 18.59 8.93
C PRO A 18 23.92 18.06 7.54
N SER A 19 24.32 16.81 7.29
CA SER A 19 23.98 16.12 6.06
C SER A 19 22.47 16.17 5.98
N ASN A 20 21.98 17.00 5.06
CA ASN A 20 20.58 17.21 4.81
C ASN A 20 20.08 15.96 4.09
N ASN A 21 19.99 14.84 4.81
CA ASN A 21 19.34 13.59 4.42
C ASN A 21 17.80 13.79 4.36
N SER A 22 17.35 14.96 3.90
CA SER A 22 15.96 15.35 3.68
C SER A 22 15.51 15.17 2.23
N ARG A 23 16.06 14.19 1.49
CA ARG A 23 15.68 13.97 0.09
C ARG A 23 15.12 12.56 -0.18
N GLN A 24 13.79 12.49 -0.02
CA GLN A 24 12.86 11.75 -0.91
C GLN A 24 12.58 10.24 -0.79
N PRO A 25 12.62 9.56 0.37
CA PRO A 25 11.92 8.27 0.49
C PRO A 25 10.38 8.46 0.48
N LYS A 26 9.86 9.46 1.19
CA LYS A 26 8.40 9.68 1.34
C LYS A 26 7.69 10.05 0.03
N LYS A 27 8.31 10.89 -0.82
CA LYS A 27 7.73 11.32 -2.11
C LYS A 27 7.61 10.16 -3.12
N ARG A 28 8.56 9.20 -3.12
CA ARG A 28 8.57 8.06 -4.06
C ARG A 28 7.50 7.01 -3.73
N THR A 29 7.32 6.68 -2.46
CA THR A 29 6.28 5.72 -2.02
C THR A 29 4.88 6.19 -2.39
N TYR A 30 4.62 7.49 -2.18
CA TYR A 30 3.32 8.10 -2.50
C TYR A 30 3.03 8.07 -4.00
N ARG A 31 4.01 8.46 -4.83
CA ARG A 31 3.87 8.42 -6.29
C ARG A 31 3.60 7.00 -6.81
N ARG A 32 4.30 6.00 -6.30
CA ARG A 32 4.08 4.59 -6.70
C ARG A 32 2.66 4.10 -6.38
N LEU A 33 2.13 4.43 -5.20
CA LEU A 33 0.75 4.09 -4.83
C LEU A 33 -0.25 4.78 -5.77
N GLN A 34 -0.05 6.06 -6.09
CA GLN A 34 -0.88 6.78 -7.05
C GLN A 34 -0.84 6.16 -8.45
N ASP A 35 0.34 5.69 -8.88
CA ASP A 35 0.48 4.98 -10.16
C ASP A 35 -0.25 3.64 -10.15
N PHE A 36 -0.21 2.88 -9.05
CA PHE A 36 -1.01 1.66 -8.90
C PHE A 36 -2.50 1.96 -8.97
N ILE A 37 -2.99 2.97 -8.26
CA ILE A 37 -4.41 3.37 -8.28
C ILE A 37 -4.84 3.75 -9.70
N ARG A 38 -4.01 4.51 -10.44
CA ARG A 38 -4.30 4.90 -11.83
C ARG A 38 -4.44 3.67 -12.73
N ASN A 39 -3.47 2.75 -12.66
CA ASN A 39 -3.48 1.54 -13.49
C ASN A 39 -4.63 0.61 -13.13
N LEU A 40 -4.98 0.54 -11.84
CA LEU A 40 -6.10 -0.26 -11.36
C LEU A 40 -7.43 0.29 -11.86
N ALA A 41 -7.63 1.61 -11.85
CA ALA A 41 -8.82 2.25 -12.37
C ALA A 41 -9.01 1.99 -13.87
N ARG A 42 -7.91 2.00 -14.62
CA ARG A 42 -7.91 1.66 -16.05
C ARG A 42 -8.29 0.19 -16.26
N SER A 43 -7.70 -0.73 -15.50
CA SER A 43 -8.05 -2.16 -15.58
C SER A 43 -9.52 -2.43 -15.24
N VAL A 44 -10.09 -1.75 -14.25
CA VAL A 44 -11.52 -1.88 -13.92
C VAL A 44 -12.40 -1.40 -15.09
N SER A 45 -12.06 -0.28 -15.70
CA SER A 45 -12.75 0.28 -16.86
C SER A 45 -12.71 -0.64 -18.09
N GLU A 46 -11.57 -1.28 -18.34
CA GLU A 46 -11.40 -2.24 -19.44
C GLU A 46 -12.24 -3.51 -19.20
N SER A 47 -12.25 -4.05 -17.97
CA SER A 47 -13.05 -5.24 -17.63
C SER A 47 -14.57 -5.01 -17.67
N GLU A 48 -15.05 -3.80 -17.40
CA GLU A 48 -16.49 -3.47 -17.55
C GLU A 48 -16.93 -3.27 -19.02
N SER A 49 -15.99 -3.26 -19.97
CA SER A 49 -16.26 -3.01 -21.40
C SER A 49 -16.21 -4.26 -22.29
N GLU A 50 -15.90 -5.44 -21.74
CA GLU A 50 -15.70 -6.67 -22.51
C GLU A 50 -16.98 -7.53 -22.66
N GLU A 51 -18.14 -7.09 -22.15
CA GLU A 51 -19.40 -7.87 -22.16
C GLU A 51 -20.46 -7.46 -23.20
N ASP A 52 -20.28 -6.38 -23.97
CA ASP A 52 -21.25 -5.97 -25.01
C ASP A 52 -20.53 -5.77 -26.36
N GLY A 53 -20.88 -6.60 -27.34
CA GLY A 53 -20.37 -6.49 -28.70
C GLY A 53 -20.80 -5.19 -29.36
N GLY A 54 -19.87 -4.23 -29.47
CA GLY A 54 -19.95 -3.08 -30.36
C GLY A 54 -20.63 -1.83 -29.81
N ASP A 55 -19.84 -0.92 -29.20
CA ASP A 55 -19.93 0.53 -29.38
C ASP A 55 -18.68 1.18 -28.74
N ASP A 56 -18.01 2.10 -29.45
CA ASP A 56 -16.71 2.70 -29.12
C ASP A 56 -16.72 3.65 -27.90
N ASN A 57 -17.75 3.59 -27.08
CA ASN A 57 -17.89 4.36 -25.85
C ASN A 57 -17.27 3.64 -24.65
N LYS A 58 -15.95 3.39 -24.70
CA LYS A 58 -15.21 2.89 -23.53
C LYS A 58 -15.44 3.81 -22.34
N LYS A 59 -16.12 3.32 -21.30
CA LYS A 59 -16.40 4.07 -20.06
C LYS A 59 -15.10 4.24 -19.27
N VAL A 60 -14.32 5.28 -19.60
CA VAL A 60 -13.06 5.57 -18.92
C VAL A 60 -13.34 6.10 -17.51
N ILE A 61 -13.00 5.32 -16.48
CA ILE A 61 -13.07 5.76 -15.08
C ILE A 61 -11.96 6.79 -14.83
N ARG A 62 -12.32 8.07 -14.80
CA ARG A 62 -11.40 9.17 -14.46
C ARG A 62 -11.46 9.47 -12.96
N ILE A 63 -10.41 9.09 -12.23
CA ILE A 63 -10.27 9.43 -10.80
C ILE A 63 -9.61 10.82 -10.67
N SER A 64 -10.29 11.74 -9.98
CA SER A 64 -9.76 13.08 -9.63
C SER A 64 -8.48 12.97 -8.80
N MET A 65 -7.67 14.05 -8.77
CA MET A 65 -6.44 14.05 -7.98
C MET A 65 -6.73 13.88 -6.48
N SER A 66 -7.72 14.59 -5.95
CA SER A 66 -8.14 14.46 -4.53
C SER A 66 -8.56 13.05 -4.17
N SER A 67 -9.33 12.36 -5.02
CA SER A 67 -9.72 10.97 -4.79
C SER A 67 -8.53 10.01 -4.84
N LYS A 68 -7.55 10.26 -5.72
CA LYS A 68 -6.29 9.49 -5.73
C LYS A 68 -5.50 9.69 -4.43
N GLU A 69 -5.45 10.90 -3.91
CA GLU A 69 -4.77 11.22 -2.65
C GLU A 69 -5.44 10.56 -1.45
N LEU A 70 -6.78 10.57 -1.40
CA LEU A 70 -7.56 9.87 -0.38
C LEU A 70 -7.33 8.35 -0.43
N LEU A 71 -7.45 7.73 -1.61
CA LEU A 71 -7.19 6.30 -1.79
C LEU A 71 -5.74 5.94 -1.41
N THR A 72 -4.78 6.79 -1.76
CA THR A 72 -3.37 6.57 -1.41
C THR A 72 -3.15 6.60 0.10
N THR A 73 -3.80 7.53 0.80
CA THR A 73 -3.74 7.65 2.25
C THR A 73 -4.40 6.44 2.92
N LEU A 74 -5.59 6.04 2.45
CA LEU A 74 -6.30 4.87 2.95
C LEU A 74 -5.47 3.59 2.82
N ILE A 75 -4.81 3.35 1.68
CA ILE A 75 -3.94 2.17 1.50
C ILE A 75 -2.78 2.19 2.48
N ARG A 76 -2.14 3.36 2.62
CA ARG A 76 -1.00 3.52 3.53
C ARG A 76 -1.43 3.23 4.96
N ASP A 77 -2.57 3.76 5.39
CA ASP A 77 -3.07 3.57 6.75
C ASP A 77 -3.49 2.12 6.97
N LEU A 78 -4.09 1.46 5.98
CA LEU A 78 -4.38 0.03 6.00
C LEU A 78 -3.10 -0.80 6.16
N ILE A 79 -2.06 -0.53 5.37
CA ILE A 79 -0.76 -1.22 5.46
C ILE A 79 -0.16 -1.02 6.85
N ASN A 80 -0.12 0.21 7.35
CA ASN A 80 0.43 0.52 8.67
C ASN A 80 -0.37 -0.17 9.80
N LYS A 81 -1.70 -0.21 9.70
CA LYS A 81 -2.56 -0.91 10.65
C LYS A 81 -2.29 -2.42 10.65
N VAL A 82 -2.16 -3.03 9.47
CA VAL A 82 -1.80 -4.46 9.35
C VAL A 82 -0.41 -4.71 9.94
N ILE A 83 0.57 -3.84 9.68
CA ILE A 83 1.92 -3.95 10.27
C ILE A 83 1.86 -3.94 11.80
N GLY A 84 1.18 -2.95 12.40
CA GLY A 84 1.09 -2.84 13.86
C GLY A 84 0.39 -4.03 14.51
N LEU A 85 -0.65 -4.56 13.88
CA LEU A 85 -1.35 -5.75 14.37
C LEU A 85 -0.53 -7.04 14.19
N CYS A 86 0.20 -7.17 13.08
CA CYS A 86 1.14 -8.27 12.87
C CYS A 86 2.28 -8.24 13.90
N GLN A 87 2.81 -7.06 14.22
CA GLN A 87 3.83 -6.92 15.25
C GLN A 87 3.29 -7.33 16.62
N SER A 88 2.10 -6.83 16.99
CA SER A 88 1.45 -7.20 18.26
C SER A 88 1.24 -8.71 18.35
N ARG A 89 0.76 -9.33 17.27
CA ARG A 89 0.56 -10.78 17.17
C ARG A 89 1.87 -11.56 17.27
N MET A 90 2.96 -11.06 16.68
CA MET A 90 4.27 -11.70 16.79
C MET A 90 4.83 -11.62 18.21
N LEU A 91 4.62 -10.51 18.92
CA LEU A 91 5.01 -10.35 20.32
C LEU A 91 4.21 -11.31 21.23
N GLU A 92 2.90 -11.41 21.05
CA GLU A 92 2.04 -12.37 21.77
C GLU A 92 2.53 -13.81 21.62
N LEU A 93 3.02 -14.17 20.42
CA LEU A 93 3.46 -15.52 20.10
C LEU A 93 4.96 -15.75 20.33
N ASN A 94 5.70 -14.74 20.80
CA ASN A 94 7.17 -14.75 20.86
C ASN A 94 7.83 -15.19 19.53
N ALA A 95 7.22 -14.82 18.40
CA ALA A 95 7.66 -15.21 17.07
C ALA A 95 8.72 -14.25 16.51
N LYS A 96 9.86 -14.78 16.05
CA LYS A 96 10.92 -13.98 15.42
C LYS A 96 10.65 -13.60 13.97
N THR A 97 9.77 -14.35 13.30
CA THR A 97 9.44 -14.16 11.88
C THR A 97 7.93 -14.18 11.69
N LEU A 98 7.43 -13.27 10.85
CA LEU A 98 6.03 -13.28 10.45
C LEU A 98 5.77 -14.53 9.60
N LYS A 99 4.78 -15.33 10.00
CA LYS A 99 4.26 -16.45 9.20
C LYS A 99 2.99 -16.03 8.48
N LEU A 100 2.71 -16.68 7.35
CA LEU A 100 1.51 -16.42 6.56
C LEU A 100 0.22 -16.64 7.37
N VAL A 101 0.18 -17.65 8.24
CA VAL A 101 -0.97 -17.93 9.12
C VAL A 101 -1.29 -16.74 10.03
N GLU A 102 -0.26 -16.09 10.57
CA GLU A 102 -0.46 -14.92 11.43
C GLU A 102 -0.93 -13.70 10.65
N LEU A 103 -0.40 -13.48 9.45
CA LEU A 103 -0.92 -12.46 8.54
C LEU A 103 -2.40 -12.69 8.23
N LYS A 104 -2.80 -13.92 7.88
CA LYS A 104 -4.20 -14.28 7.61
C LYS A 104 -5.09 -14.02 8.82
N SER A 105 -4.63 -14.39 10.02
CA SER A 105 -5.34 -14.13 11.28
C SER A 105 -5.56 -12.62 11.52
N VAL A 106 -4.52 -11.80 11.31
CA VAL A 106 -4.62 -10.34 11.43
C VAL A 106 -5.59 -9.77 10.39
N LEU A 107 -5.50 -10.19 9.13
CA LEU A 107 -6.35 -9.66 8.07
C LEU A 107 -7.84 -9.96 8.29
N LYS A 108 -8.18 -11.12 8.89
CA LYS A 108 -9.55 -11.44 9.32
C LYS A 108 -10.12 -10.46 10.34
N LYS A 109 -9.27 -9.84 11.18
CA LYS A 109 -9.68 -8.81 12.14
C LYS A 109 -9.78 -7.42 11.50
N VAL A 110 -8.99 -7.16 10.45
CA VAL A 110 -8.90 -5.84 9.80
C VAL A 110 -10.00 -5.65 8.76
N ILE A 111 -10.28 -6.67 7.95
CA ILE A 111 -11.21 -6.57 6.82
C ILE A 111 -12.61 -6.95 7.29
N ILE A 112 -13.50 -5.96 7.33
CA ILE A 112 -14.88 -6.12 7.77
C ILE A 112 -15.78 -6.38 6.55
N GLY A 113 -16.69 -7.34 6.67
CA GLY A 113 -17.70 -7.68 5.67
C GLY A 113 -17.42 -9.01 4.97
N LYS A 114 -18.35 -9.96 5.12
CA LYS A 114 -18.19 -11.37 4.69
C LYS A 114 -17.78 -11.50 3.21
N LYS A 115 -18.46 -10.80 2.31
CA LYS A 115 -18.18 -10.84 0.87
C LYS A 115 -16.79 -10.27 0.53
N LEU A 116 -16.49 -9.05 1.01
CA LEU A 116 -15.19 -8.41 0.76
C LEU A 116 -14.02 -9.24 1.31
N SER A 117 -14.18 -9.80 2.52
CA SER A 117 -13.15 -10.67 3.10
C SER A 117 -12.95 -11.94 2.29
N SER A 118 -14.03 -12.57 1.81
CA SER A 118 -13.96 -13.78 1.00
C SER A 118 -13.21 -13.52 -0.32
N ASP A 119 -13.67 -12.52 -1.09
CA ASP A 119 -13.08 -12.17 -2.38
C ASP A 119 -11.60 -11.78 -2.24
N ALA A 120 -11.26 -11.03 -1.17
CA ALA A 120 -9.89 -10.60 -0.92
C ALA A 120 -8.98 -11.77 -0.52
N PHE A 121 -9.45 -12.69 0.33
CA PHE A 121 -8.66 -13.86 0.74
C PHE A 121 -8.49 -14.86 -0.38
N GLU A 122 -9.53 -15.13 -1.15
CA GLU A 122 -9.46 -16.00 -2.34
C GLU A 122 -8.45 -15.45 -3.35
N LYS A 123 -8.48 -14.14 -3.62
CA LYS A 123 -7.47 -13.50 -4.48
C LYS A 123 -6.06 -13.60 -3.88
N GLY A 124 -5.94 -13.50 -2.55
CA GLY A 124 -4.69 -13.73 -1.84
C GLY A 124 -4.15 -15.14 -2.08
N GLU A 125 -4.98 -16.18 -1.89
CA GLU A 125 -4.60 -17.59 -2.11
C GLU A 125 -4.21 -17.84 -3.57
N TYR A 126 -5.00 -17.35 -4.53
CA TYR A 126 -4.72 -17.49 -5.96
C TYR A 126 -3.32 -16.96 -6.32
N ASN A 127 -2.89 -15.84 -5.72
CA ASN A 127 -1.58 -15.26 -6.01
C ASN A 127 -0.40 -15.99 -5.34
N LEU A 128 -0.67 -16.92 -4.42
CA LEU A 128 0.36 -17.81 -3.89
C LEU A 128 0.70 -18.92 -4.88
N THR A 129 -0.31 -19.44 -5.59
CA THR A 129 -0.17 -20.57 -6.52
C THR A 129 0.13 -20.13 -7.96
N ALA A 130 -0.18 -18.89 -8.33
CA ALA A 130 0.08 -18.39 -9.67
C ALA A 130 1.59 -18.26 -9.97
N ASP A 131 2.04 -18.91 -11.06
CA ASP A 131 3.43 -18.85 -11.55
C ASP A 131 3.88 -17.41 -11.84
N ARG A 132 2.97 -16.62 -12.42
CA ARG A 132 3.18 -15.18 -12.68
C ARG A 132 2.08 -14.37 -12.00
N THR A 133 2.49 -13.39 -11.19
CA THR A 133 1.56 -12.46 -10.56
C THR A 133 1.10 -11.42 -11.57
N THR A 134 -0.19 -11.38 -11.89
CA THR A 134 -0.82 -10.30 -12.70
C THR A 134 -1.19 -9.07 -11.86
N LEU A 135 -0.71 -9.02 -10.62
CA LEU A 135 -0.96 -7.93 -9.69
C LEU A 135 -0.40 -6.60 -10.21
N ILE A 136 -1.29 -5.61 -10.29
CA ILE A 136 -0.96 -4.21 -10.50
C ILE A 136 -0.27 -3.66 -9.25
N VAL A 137 -0.77 -4.03 -8.06
CA VAL A 137 -0.11 -3.72 -6.79
C VAL A 137 1.10 -4.64 -6.63
N ARG A 138 2.30 -4.11 -6.84
CA ARG A 138 3.52 -4.93 -6.83
C ARG A 138 3.83 -5.51 -5.45
N HIS A 139 3.95 -6.83 -5.35
CA HIS A 139 4.34 -7.51 -4.11
C HIS A 139 5.71 -7.05 -3.56
N CYS A 140 6.67 -6.69 -4.43
CA CYS A 140 7.96 -6.14 -4.00
C CYS A 140 7.83 -4.79 -3.30
N PHE A 141 6.84 -3.97 -3.68
CA PHE A 141 6.55 -2.73 -2.98
C PHE A 141 5.99 -3.01 -1.58
N ILE A 142 5.05 -3.95 -1.46
CA ILE A 142 4.48 -4.36 -0.18
C ILE A 142 5.56 -4.95 0.73
N ARG A 143 6.41 -5.84 0.20
CA ARG A 143 7.55 -6.40 0.93
C ARG A 143 8.44 -5.31 1.51
N HIS A 144 8.83 -4.33 0.69
CA HIS A 144 9.65 -3.20 1.15
C HIS A 144 8.94 -2.39 2.23
N GLN A 145 7.62 -2.17 2.16
CA GLN A 145 6.89 -1.47 3.23
C GLN A 145 6.91 -2.27 4.55
N LEU A 146 6.71 -3.58 4.49
CA LEU A 146 6.75 -4.46 5.65
C LEU A 146 8.16 -4.49 6.28
N GLU A 147 9.20 -4.64 5.46
CA GLU A 147 10.60 -4.67 5.92
C GLU A 147 11.06 -3.31 6.46
N ALA A 148 10.64 -2.20 5.83
CA ALA A 148 10.99 -0.85 6.27
C ALA A 148 10.42 -0.48 7.66
N SER A 149 9.39 -1.19 8.14
CA SER A 149 8.90 -1.02 9.51
C SER A 149 9.93 -1.43 10.56
N GLY A 150 10.83 -2.37 10.23
CA GLY A 150 11.76 -3.00 11.18
C GLY A 150 11.09 -3.86 12.26
N GLN A 151 9.75 -3.93 12.27
CA GLN A 151 8.94 -4.51 13.35
C GLN A 151 8.58 -5.98 13.15
N LEU A 152 8.65 -6.47 11.91
CA LEU A 152 8.13 -7.78 11.50
C LEU A 152 9.24 -8.81 11.19
N GLY A 153 10.47 -8.51 11.62
CA GLY A 153 11.68 -9.27 11.30
C GLY A 153 12.48 -8.69 10.13
N LYS A 154 13.74 -9.13 9.98
CA LYS A 154 14.67 -8.61 8.95
C LYS A 154 14.32 -9.06 7.53
N THR A 155 13.61 -10.18 7.37
CA THR A 155 13.31 -10.77 6.07
C THR A 155 11.85 -11.19 6.02
N ILE A 156 11.09 -10.60 5.10
CA ILE A 156 9.69 -10.98 4.87
C ILE A 156 9.62 -11.99 3.71
N SER A 157 8.90 -13.09 3.93
CA SER A 157 8.69 -14.09 2.88
C SER A 157 7.99 -13.48 1.67
N ARG A 158 8.39 -13.91 0.47
CA ARG A 158 7.75 -13.52 -0.79
C ARG A 158 6.25 -13.81 -0.77
N ASP A 159 5.85 -14.93 -0.18
CA ASP A 159 4.45 -15.37 -0.13
C ASP A 159 3.58 -14.43 0.68
N ILE A 160 4.09 -13.94 1.81
CA ILE A 160 3.42 -12.93 2.65
C ILE A 160 3.18 -11.67 1.83
N SER A 161 4.20 -11.21 1.10
CA SER A 161 4.08 -10.01 0.27
C SER A 161 3.14 -10.19 -0.93
N ARG A 162 3.10 -11.39 -1.54
CA ARG A 162 2.19 -11.73 -2.64
C ARG A 162 0.75 -11.80 -2.17
N TYR A 163 0.52 -12.51 -1.06
CA TYR A 163 -0.80 -12.63 -0.45
C TYR A 163 -1.37 -11.26 -0.09
N LEU A 164 -0.61 -10.46 0.65
CA LEU A 164 -1.06 -9.13 1.08
C LEU A 164 -1.28 -8.18 -0.11
N ALA A 165 -0.43 -8.24 -1.14
CA ALA A 165 -0.63 -7.45 -2.35
C ALA A 165 -1.94 -7.81 -3.07
N GLY A 166 -2.28 -9.10 -3.17
CA GLY A 166 -3.56 -9.56 -3.73
C GLY A 166 -4.76 -9.07 -2.93
N VAL A 167 -4.69 -9.16 -1.61
CA VAL A 167 -5.73 -8.66 -0.69
C VAL A 167 -5.95 -7.15 -0.87
N ILE A 168 -4.88 -6.36 -0.85
CA ILE A 168 -4.94 -4.90 -1.03
C ILE A 168 -5.50 -4.53 -2.40
N GLU A 169 -5.08 -5.24 -3.45
CA GLU A 169 -5.58 -4.99 -4.80
C GLU A 169 -7.08 -5.24 -4.92
N THR A 170 -7.61 -6.33 -4.34
CA THR A 170 -9.05 -6.61 -4.33
C THR A 170 -9.84 -5.53 -3.59
N ILE A 171 -9.35 -5.10 -2.42
CA ILE A 171 -9.99 -4.00 -1.66
C ILE A 171 -10.03 -2.73 -2.52
N LEU A 172 -8.92 -2.40 -3.17
CA LEU A 172 -8.86 -1.20 -4.01
C LEU A 172 -9.76 -1.27 -5.24
N LYS A 173 -9.80 -2.42 -5.92
CA LYS A 173 -10.73 -2.65 -7.04
C LYS A 173 -12.16 -2.41 -6.57
N ARG A 174 -12.54 -2.98 -5.42
CA ARG A 174 -13.89 -2.81 -4.88
C ARG A 174 -14.21 -1.36 -4.55
N LEU A 175 -13.29 -0.62 -3.93
CA LEU A 175 -13.48 0.81 -3.64
C LEU A 175 -13.64 1.64 -4.91
N ILE A 176 -12.85 1.36 -5.95
CA ILE A 176 -12.94 2.05 -7.24
C ILE A 176 -14.29 1.76 -7.91
N ILE A 177 -14.72 0.49 -7.95
CA ILE A 177 -16.02 0.09 -8.53
C ILE A 177 -17.18 0.78 -7.79
N LEU A 178 -17.17 0.74 -6.44
CA LEU A 178 -18.23 1.37 -5.64
C LEU A 178 -18.27 2.90 -5.79
N ALA A 179 -17.10 3.54 -5.93
CA ALA A 179 -17.03 4.98 -6.19
C ALA A 179 -17.53 5.32 -7.60
N SER A 180 -17.20 4.49 -8.60
CA SER A 180 -17.65 4.64 -9.98
C SER A 180 -19.17 4.49 -10.08
N SER A 181 -19.74 3.43 -9.53
CA SER A 181 -21.19 3.17 -9.60
C SER A 181 -22.02 4.25 -8.92
N LYS A 182 -21.55 4.80 -7.78
CA LYS A 182 -22.21 5.95 -7.13
C LYS A 182 -22.13 7.22 -7.96
N SER A 183 -21.01 7.48 -8.66
CA SER A 183 -20.89 8.65 -9.54
C SER A 183 -21.83 8.58 -10.75
N ILE A 184 -22.12 7.37 -11.25
CA ILE A 184 -23.03 7.14 -12.37
C ILE A 184 -24.50 7.33 -11.94
N GLN A 185 -24.82 7.08 -10.67
CA GLN A 185 -26.18 7.28 -10.13
C GLN A 185 -26.49 8.75 -9.79
N SER A 186 -25.49 9.60 -9.55
CA SER A 186 -25.74 11.04 -9.31
C SER A 186 -25.75 11.85 -10.62
N LYS A 187 -26.82 11.75 -11.40
CA LYS A 187 -27.14 12.72 -12.47
C LYS A 187 -27.77 14.03 -11.93
N SER A 188 -27.76 14.26 -10.61
CA SER A 188 -28.03 15.58 -10.02
C SER A 188 -26.75 16.13 -9.39
N SER A 189 -26.33 17.29 -9.89
CA SER A 189 -25.22 18.08 -9.41
C SER A 189 -25.34 18.34 -7.90
N THR A 190 -24.67 17.53 -7.09
CA THR A 190 -24.52 17.79 -5.66
C THR A 190 -23.09 17.50 -5.28
N ASN A 191 -22.34 18.55 -4.92
CA ASN A 191 -20.96 18.45 -4.45
C ASN A 191 -20.90 17.56 -3.20
N ILE A 192 -20.47 16.31 -3.36
CA ILE A 192 -20.23 15.40 -2.24
C ILE A 192 -18.99 15.88 -1.51
N THR A 193 -19.20 16.62 -0.43
CA THR A 193 -18.14 16.94 0.54
C THR A 193 -18.03 15.74 1.47
N LEU A 194 -17.02 14.89 1.23
CA LEU A 194 -16.70 13.79 2.15
C LEU A 194 -16.18 14.39 3.46
N LYS A 195 -17.08 14.62 4.43
CA LYS A 195 -16.68 14.91 5.81
C LYS A 195 -16.04 13.64 6.38
N SER A 196 -14.78 13.79 6.80
CA SER A 196 -13.99 12.75 7.44
C SER A 196 -14.66 12.29 8.72
N THR A 197 -15.11 11.04 8.76
CA THR A 197 -15.22 10.30 10.01
C THR A 197 -14.50 8.98 9.78
N ILE A 198 -13.45 8.75 10.57
CA ILE A 198 -12.60 7.55 10.56
C ILE A 198 -13.40 6.37 11.08
#